data_AF-A0A949MZX0-F1
#
_entry.id   AF-A0A949MZX0-F1
#
_cell.length_a   1.000
_cell.length_b   1.000
_cell.length_c   1.000
_cell.angle_alpha   90.00
_cell.angle_beta   90.00
_cell.angle_gamma   90.00
#
_symmetry.space_group_name_H-M   'P 1'
#
loop_
_entity.id
_entity.type
_entity.pdbx_description
1 polymer ?
#
loop_
_entity_poly.entity_id
_entity_poly.type
_entity_poly.pdbx_seq_one_letter_code
_entity_poly.pdbx_strand_id
1 'polypeptide(L)'
;MFEISKIFLILMLIMSFHGSLQTPNDTGPLSIDETTVLSTWDFEMQSWWPPFIFHDELILVYGEWNFGDQQILKVIPYNGEWGIPQILANDGEFIGHLESADGLEFFWIETAQEESGLKETVCQRTLTEEWSPPSCTQAEPNIGNHFMLSTSEGEMLLWSGNGYWEYELYEDGEWGEKQVLTTTEGYQRLLGVKFHENTLWVFFETGSSDISYRAFTAGESSGSESFLTEGFPYIYSIISYRGTLMVFLEVQDAEYGGKTLAYTAYDGEWSPLQAVAGPEDGYLSNEFSLITEDGRLFVFWSGSEKNGNPADLYYRIYDGAWSQIYRLMDTPDLWESSCTVTEYDDRLMILWREKDSHHLYASLAHETGIPHESGETLRQVFPRKEPPEPVRSSLRIEKYMAPLLIVITLSVIGLISIMKRKKPDQSPKKRQKK
;
A
#
# COMPACT_ATOMS: atom_id res chain seq x y z
N MET A 1 7.52 60.35 26.16
CA MET A 1 6.51 59.30 26.47
C MET A 1 5.56 59.08 25.27
N PHE A 2 6.07 58.99 24.03
CA PHE A 2 5.24 58.84 22.82
C PHE A 2 5.88 58.03 21.66
N GLU A 3 7.07 57.44 21.83
CA GLU A 3 7.73 56.69 20.74
C GLU A 3 7.44 55.18 20.76
N ILE A 4 7.13 54.59 21.92
CA ILE A 4 6.81 53.15 22.03
C ILE A 4 5.50 52.81 21.31
N SER A 5 4.58 53.77 21.19
CA SER A 5 3.26 53.55 20.60
C SER A 5 3.27 53.43 19.06
N LYS A 6 4.29 53.97 18.37
CA LYS A 6 4.40 53.87 16.90
C LYS A 6 4.97 52.53 16.44
N ILE A 7 5.88 51.94 17.21
CA ILE A 7 6.45 50.62 16.92
C ILE A 7 5.37 49.52 17.11
N PHE A 8 4.51 49.66 18.12
CA PHE A 8 3.40 48.73 18.34
C PHE A 8 2.35 48.77 17.24
N LEU A 9 2.09 49.96 16.67
CA LEU A 9 1.13 50.12 15.56
C LEU A 9 1.67 49.52 14.25
N ILE A 10 2.99 49.63 14.00
CA ILE A 10 3.63 49.03 12.83
C ILE A 10 3.69 47.49 12.95
N LEU A 11 3.96 46.96 14.15
CA LEU A 11 3.90 45.51 14.39
C LEU A 11 2.49 44.94 14.26
N MET A 12 1.46 45.65 14.74
CA MET A 12 0.08 45.24 14.49
C MET A 12 -0.29 45.33 13.01
N LEU A 13 0.18 46.33 12.26
CA LEU A 13 -0.04 46.40 10.81
C LEU A 13 0.65 45.24 10.08
N ILE A 14 1.90 44.91 10.43
CA ILE A 14 2.63 43.77 9.83
C ILE A 14 1.94 42.44 10.18
N MET A 15 1.41 42.29 11.40
CA MET A 15 0.64 41.11 11.79
C MET A 15 -0.80 41.09 11.21
N SER A 16 -1.34 42.24 10.80
CA SER A 16 -2.60 42.31 10.02
C SER A 16 -2.40 41.96 8.56
N PHE A 17 -1.18 42.15 8.03
CA PHE A 17 -0.76 41.70 6.69
C PHE A 17 -0.19 40.27 6.69
N HIS A 18 -0.08 39.63 7.86
CA HIS A 18 0.13 38.18 8.02
C HIS A 18 -1.19 37.49 8.42
N GLY A 19 -2.33 38.14 8.16
CA GLY A 19 -3.56 37.40 7.92
C GLY A 19 -3.24 36.39 6.83
N SER A 20 -3.32 35.12 7.20
CA SER A 20 -3.18 33.95 6.34
C SER A 20 -3.46 34.33 4.89
N LEU A 21 -2.40 34.36 4.07
CA LEU A 21 -2.58 34.10 2.64
C LEU A 21 -3.03 32.63 2.59
N GLN A 22 -4.31 32.41 2.88
CA GLN A 22 -5.07 31.36 2.21
C GLN A 22 -4.92 31.70 0.74
N THR A 23 -3.98 31.02 0.08
CA THR A 23 -4.04 30.83 -1.36
C THR A 23 -5.49 30.48 -1.68
N PRO A 24 -6.11 31.17 -2.66
CA PRO A 24 -7.48 30.86 -3.02
C PRO A 24 -7.58 29.35 -3.22
N ASN A 25 -8.59 28.73 -2.60
CA ASN A 25 -8.94 27.34 -2.87
C ASN A 25 -9.01 27.18 -4.38
N ASP A 26 -8.00 26.53 -4.98
CA ASP A 26 -8.05 26.11 -6.37
C ASP A 26 -9.13 25.05 -6.44
N THR A 27 -10.37 25.49 -6.67
CA THR A 27 -11.52 24.63 -6.87
C THR A 27 -11.25 23.82 -8.12
N GLY A 28 -10.78 22.59 -7.92
CA GLY A 28 -10.65 21.61 -8.99
C GLY A 28 -12.02 21.24 -9.57
N PRO A 29 -12.04 20.46 -10.65
CA PRO A 29 -13.28 20.04 -11.29
C PRO A 29 -14.19 19.20 -10.38
N LEU A 30 -13.66 18.60 -9.31
CA LEU A 30 -14.43 17.79 -8.35
C LEU A 30 -14.85 18.57 -7.10
N SER A 31 -16.06 18.31 -6.60
CA SER A 31 -16.56 18.81 -5.32
C SER A 31 -17.23 17.68 -4.54
N ILE A 32 -16.97 17.62 -3.23
CA ILE A 32 -17.60 16.65 -2.31
C ILE A 32 -19.01 17.15 -1.94
N ASP A 33 -20.01 16.31 -2.21
CA ASP A 33 -21.42 16.56 -1.89
C ASP A 33 -21.75 16.16 -0.46
N GLU A 34 -21.32 14.96 -0.09
CA GLU A 34 -21.71 14.27 1.13
C GLU A 34 -20.53 13.47 1.66
N THR A 35 -20.44 13.39 2.99
CA THR A 35 -19.54 12.49 3.69
C THR A 35 -20.32 11.74 4.78
N THR A 36 -20.29 10.42 4.73
CA THR A 36 -20.91 9.52 5.71
C THR A 36 -19.83 8.79 6.50
N VAL A 37 -20.03 8.60 7.80
CA VAL A 37 -19.13 7.76 8.62
C VAL A 37 -19.59 6.30 8.51
N LEU A 38 -18.70 5.39 8.12
CA LEU A 38 -18.98 3.97 7.95
C LEU A 38 -18.74 3.16 9.22
N SER A 39 -17.75 3.55 10.02
CA SER A 39 -17.40 2.89 11.27
C SER A 39 -17.99 3.62 12.46
N THR A 40 -18.58 2.89 13.40
CA THR A 40 -19.07 3.42 14.68
C THR A 40 -17.99 3.46 15.76
N TRP A 41 -16.89 2.73 15.58
CA TRP A 41 -15.72 2.70 16.46
C TRP A 41 -14.42 2.75 15.66
N ASP A 42 -13.37 3.30 16.27
CA ASP A 42 -12.00 3.44 15.76
C ASP A 42 -11.44 2.15 15.09
N PHE A 43 -11.88 0.97 15.52
CA PHE A 43 -11.32 -0.32 15.07
C PHE A 43 -12.33 -1.23 14.35
N GLU A 44 -13.51 -0.74 13.99
CA GLU A 44 -14.54 -1.55 13.34
C GLU A 44 -14.16 -1.92 11.89
N MET A 45 -13.51 -1.01 11.15
CA MET A 45 -13.09 -1.27 9.76
C MET A 45 -11.59 -1.02 9.63
N GLN A 46 -10.83 -2.11 9.49
CA GLN A 46 -9.37 -2.10 9.65
C GLN A 46 -8.62 -2.29 8.34
N SER A 47 -9.21 -3.08 7.45
CA SER A 47 -8.85 -3.16 6.04
C SER A 47 -10.09 -2.99 5.19
N TRP A 48 -9.91 -2.49 3.97
CA TRP A 48 -10.95 -2.47 2.96
C TRP A 48 -10.31 -2.53 1.59
N TRP A 49 -11.10 -2.99 0.62
CA TRP A 49 -10.67 -3.11 -0.76
C TRP A 49 -11.40 -2.08 -1.62
N PRO A 50 -10.88 -1.77 -2.83
CA PRO A 50 -11.59 -0.90 -3.77
C PRO A 50 -13.03 -1.38 -3.98
N PRO A 51 -14.04 -0.52 -3.80
CA PRO A 51 -15.40 -0.87 -4.10
C PRO A 51 -15.58 -1.21 -5.58
N PHE A 52 -16.58 -2.04 -5.87
CA PHE A 52 -16.91 -2.43 -7.24
C PHE A 52 -18.43 -2.41 -7.43
N ILE A 53 -18.87 -2.35 -8.69
CA ILE A 53 -20.29 -2.26 -9.03
C ILE A 53 -20.84 -3.62 -9.38
N PHE A 54 -22.00 -3.97 -8.84
CA PHE A 54 -22.76 -5.17 -9.19
C PHE A 54 -24.26 -4.84 -9.19
N HIS A 55 -24.94 -5.05 -10.32
CA HIS A 55 -26.38 -4.75 -10.49
C HIS A 55 -26.81 -3.34 -9.98
N ASP A 56 -26.11 -2.29 -10.42
CA ASP A 56 -26.35 -0.89 -10.02
C ASP A 56 -26.12 -0.58 -8.52
N GLU A 57 -25.55 -1.52 -7.77
CA GLU A 57 -25.13 -1.32 -6.38
C GLU A 57 -23.61 -1.26 -6.27
N LEU A 58 -23.11 -0.36 -5.42
CA LEU A 58 -21.70 -0.35 -5.05
C LEU A 58 -21.49 -1.32 -3.89
N ILE A 59 -20.59 -2.27 -4.07
CA ILE A 59 -20.26 -3.30 -3.08
C ILE A 59 -18.93 -2.94 -2.43
N LEU A 60 -18.95 -2.81 -1.10
CA LEU A 60 -17.74 -2.65 -0.29
C LEU A 60 -17.46 -3.94 0.49
N VAL A 61 -16.25 -4.47 0.32
CA VAL A 61 -15.69 -5.53 1.16
C VAL A 61 -14.71 -4.91 2.16
N TYR A 62 -14.83 -5.28 3.42
CA TYR A 62 -13.97 -4.79 4.48
C TYR A 62 -13.69 -5.85 5.54
N GLY A 63 -12.56 -5.69 6.25
CA GLY A 63 -12.14 -6.53 7.36
C GLY A 63 -12.31 -5.83 8.71
N GLU A 64 -12.88 -6.52 9.67
CA GLU A 64 -13.09 -6.10 11.05
C GLU A 64 -12.33 -7.02 12.01
N TRP A 65 -11.49 -6.48 12.89
CA TRP A 65 -10.82 -7.27 13.92
C TRP A 65 -11.78 -7.55 15.08
N ASN A 66 -11.96 -8.82 15.41
CA ASN A 66 -12.69 -9.22 16.61
C ASN A 66 -11.77 -9.18 17.86
N PHE A 67 -12.34 -9.35 19.06
CA PHE A 67 -11.59 -9.39 20.32
C PHE A 67 -10.59 -10.55 20.45
N GLY A 68 -10.58 -11.49 19.51
CA GLY A 68 -9.68 -12.63 19.46
C GLY A 68 -8.50 -12.42 18.49
N ASP A 69 -8.27 -11.20 18.01
CA ASP A 69 -7.27 -10.87 16.99
C ASP A 69 -7.47 -11.70 15.69
N GLN A 70 -8.73 -11.92 15.30
CA GLN A 70 -9.09 -12.51 14.00
C GLN A 70 -9.84 -11.50 13.13
N GLN A 71 -9.53 -11.51 11.84
CA GLN A 71 -10.14 -10.61 10.87
C GLN A 71 -11.41 -11.23 10.28
N ILE A 72 -12.56 -10.66 10.62
CA ILE A 72 -13.85 -11.02 10.04
C ILE A 72 -14.04 -10.21 8.76
N LEU A 73 -14.25 -10.89 7.63
CA LEU A 73 -14.58 -10.24 6.38
C LEU A 73 -16.09 -9.97 6.31
N LYS A 74 -16.46 -8.77 5.89
CA LYS A 74 -17.84 -8.34 5.73
C LYS A 74 -18.04 -7.66 4.38
N VAL A 75 -19.28 -7.72 3.90
CA VAL A 75 -19.76 -7.04 2.70
C VAL A 75 -20.87 -6.08 3.09
N ILE A 76 -20.84 -4.86 2.55
CA ILE A 76 -21.91 -3.88 2.71
C ILE A 76 -22.24 -3.26 1.35
N PRO A 77 -23.50 -3.36 0.88
CA PRO A 77 -23.93 -2.73 -0.37
C PRO A 77 -24.28 -1.26 -0.15
N TYR A 78 -24.22 -0.47 -1.21
CA TYR A 78 -24.65 0.92 -1.27
C TYR A 78 -25.51 1.15 -2.52
N ASN A 79 -26.72 1.67 -2.29
CA ASN A 79 -27.68 2.01 -3.34
C ASN A 79 -28.39 3.33 -2.97
N GLY A 80 -27.59 4.39 -2.84
CA GLY A 80 -28.01 5.69 -2.29
C GLY A 80 -27.92 5.78 -0.76
N GLU A 81 -28.09 4.67 -0.05
CA GLU A 81 -27.82 4.52 1.39
C GLU A 81 -27.02 3.23 1.64
N TRP A 82 -26.19 3.24 2.69
CA TRP A 82 -25.42 2.05 3.10
C TRP A 82 -26.35 1.00 3.72
N GLY A 83 -26.25 -0.22 3.21
CA GLY A 83 -27.03 -1.37 3.68
C GLY A 83 -26.57 -1.92 5.03
N ILE A 84 -27.08 -3.09 5.38
CA ILE A 84 -26.67 -3.81 6.59
C ILE A 84 -25.43 -4.66 6.25
N PRO A 85 -24.34 -4.58 7.03
CA PRO A 85 -23.18 -5.45 6.84
C PRO A 85 -23.53 -6.93 6.97
N GLN A 86 -22.99 -7.74 6.05
CA GLN A 86 -23.16 -9.19 6.01
C GLN A 86 -21.80 -9.87 6.17
N ILE A 87 -21.72 -10.92 6.99
CA ILE A 87 -20.45 -11.62 7.24
C ILE A 87 -20.10 -12.50 6.04
N LEU A 88 -19.01 -12.18 5.33
CA LEU A 88 -18.40 -12.96 4.26
C LEU A 88 -17.66 -14.19 4.81
N ALA A 89 -16.75 -13.96 5.74
CA ALA A 89 -15.95 -15.00 6.37
C ALA A 89 -15.65 -14.61 7.80
N ASN A 90 -15.47 -15.61 8.67
CA ASN A 90 -15.09 -15.36 10.07
C ASN A 90 -13.58 -15.20 10.25
N ASP A 91 -12.80 -15.50 9.21
CA ASP A 91 -11.35 -15.37 9.15
C ASP A 91 -10.92 -15.18 7.68
N GLY A 92 -9.75 -14.57 7.48
CA GLY A 92 -9.07 -14.50 6.19
C GLY A 92 -8.97 -13.10 5.56
N GLU A 93 -8.24 -13.06 4.45
CA GLU A 93 -7.96 -11.88 3.64
C GLU A 93 -8.72 -11.95 2.31
N PHE A 94 -9.48 -10.90 1.96
CA PHE A 94 -10.19 -10.87 0.67
C PHE A 94 -9.20 -10.72 -0.49
N ILE A 95 -9.38 -11.53 -1.53
CA ILE A 95 -8.45 -11.57 -2.67
C ILE A 95 -9.10 -11.21 -4.00
N GLY A 96 -10.44 -11.27 -4.10
CA GLY A 96 -11.14 -10.93 -5.33
C GLY A 96 -12.60 -11.37 -5.36
N HIS A 97 -13.27 -11.02 -6.45
CA HIS A 97 -14.66 -11.35 -6.72
C HIS A 97 -14.84 -11.68 -8.21
N LEU A 98 -15.93 -12.38 -8.53
CA LEU A 98 -16.32 -12.72 -9.90
C LEU A 98 -17.82 -12.65 -10.05
N GLU A 99 -18.29 -11.97 -11.10
CA GLU A 99 -19.68 -12.10 -11.54
C GLU A 99 -19.89 -13.45 -12.25
N SER A 100 -20.79 -14.27 -11.74
CA SER A 100 -21.15 -15.57 -12.31
C SER A 100 -22.62 -15.59 -12.72
N ALA A 101 -23.02 -16.62 -13.47
CA ALA A 101 -24.41 -16.76 -13.92
C ALA A 101 -25.39 -16.95 -12.74
N ASP A 102 -24.89 -17.45 -11.61
CA ASP A 102 -25.70 -17.75 -10.43
C ASP A 102 -25.72 -16.57 -9.43
N GLY A 103 -24.75 -15.65 -9.50
CA GLY A 103 -24.68 -14.49 -8.61
C GLY A 103 -23.28 -13.88 -8.55
N LEU A 104 -22.93 -13.32 -7.39
CA LEU A 104 -21.62 -12.71 -7.16
C LEU A 104 -20.77 -13.61 -6.27
N GLU A 105 -19.64 -14.07 -6.79
CA GLU A 105 -18.70 -14.94 -6.09
C GLU A 105 -17.60 -14.12 -5.42
N PHE A 106 -17.25 -14.50 -4.20
CA PHE A 106 -16.24 -13.83 -3.38
C PHE A 106 -15.17 -14.83 -3.00
N PHE A 107 -13.92 -14.40 -3.03
CA PHE A 107 -12.75 -15.22 -2.75
C PHE A 107 -11.93 -14.62 -1.61
N TRP A 108 -11.41 -15.47 -0.73
CA TRP A 108 -10.53 -15.07 0.36
C TRP A 108 -9.49 -16.15 0.67
N ILE A 109 -8.41 -15.77 1.35
CA ILE A 109 -7.39 -16.69 1.85
C ILE A 109 -7.47 -16.79 3.36
N GLU A 110 -7.60 -18.00 3.89
CA GLU A 110 -7.48 -18.28 5.31
C GLU A 110 -6.05 -18.75 5.64
N THR A 111 -5.42 -18.13 6.64
CA THR A 111 -4.05 -18.46 7.07
C THR A 111 -4.05 -19.16 8.42
N ALA A 112 -3.50 -20.37 8.48
CA ALA A 112 -3.34 -21.14 9.70
C ALA A 112 -1.86 -21.39 10.00
N GLN A 113 -1.46 -21.17 11.26
CA GLN A 113 -0.14 -21.57 11.75
C GLN A 113 -0.18 -23.03 12.20
N GLU A 114 0.55 -23.90 11.52
CA GLU A 114 0.72 -25.30 11.88
C GLU A 114 2.16 -25.60 12.33
N GLU A 115 2.40 -26.79 12.90
CA GLU A 115 3.75 -27.27 13.27
C GLU A 115 4.70 -27.32 12.06
N SER A 116 4.14 -27.51 10.86
CA SER A 116 4.89 -27.63 9.60
C SER A 116 5.21 -26.27 8.94
N GLY A 117 4.64 -25.18 9.43
CA GLY A 117 4.75 -23.84 8.85
C GLY A 117 3.40 -23.15 8.73
N LEU A 118 3.38 -22.04 7.99
CA LEU A 118 2.14 -21.36 7.59
C LEU A 118 1.45 -22.16 6.49
N LYS A 119 0.14 -22.35 6.65
CA LYS A 119 -0.75 -23.00 5.70
C LYS A 119 -1.82 -22.02 5.27
N GLU A 120 -2.02 -21.91 3.98
CA GLU A 120 -3.00 -21.00 3.39
C GLU A 120 -4.00 -21.80 2.57
N THR A 121 -5.28 -21.46 2.70
CA THR A 121 -6.37 -22.12 1.98
C THR A 121 -7.16 -21.06 1.22
N VAL A 122 -7.43 -21.31 -0.06
CA VAL A 122 -8.27 -20.43 -0.87
C VAL A 122 -9.71 -20.87 -0.68
N CYS A 123 -10.55 -19.94 -0.26
CA CYS A 123 -11.95 -20.18 0.01
C CYS A 123 -12.81 -19.28 -0.87
N GLN A 124 -14.02 -19.75 -1.16
CA GLN A 124 -15.00 -19.03 -1.96
C GLN A 124 -16.42 -19.26 -1.47
N ARG A 125 -17.31 -18.33 -1.79
CA ARG A 125 -18.76 -18.52 -1.69
C ARG A 125 -19.51 -17.53 -2.59
N THR A 126 -20.74 -17.87 -2.93
CA THR A 126 -21.60 -17.10 -3.83
C THR A 126 -22.69 -16.37 -3.05
N LEU A 127 -22.92 -15.11 -3.39
CA LEU A 127 -24.08 -14.32 -3.00
C LEU A 127 -25.11 -14.35 -4.14
N THR A 128 -26.27 -14.94 -3.86
CA THR A 128 -27.44 -14.92 -4.74
C THR A 128 -28.55 -14.10 -4.05
N GLU A 129 -29.66 -14.70 -3.68
CA GLU A 129 -30.57 -14.17 -2.65
C GLU A 129 -30.05 -14.48 -1.23
N GLU A 130 -29.36 -15.61 -1.08
CA GLU A 130 -28.72 -16.06 0.16
C GLU A 130 -27.27 -16.46 -0.12
N TRP A 131 -26.47 -16.49 0.95
CA TRP A 131 -25.09 -16.93 0.90
C TRP A 131 -24.99 -18.45 0.78
N SER A 132 -24.21 -18.93 -0.18
CA SER A 132 -23.81 -20.33 -0.22
C SER A 132 -22.90 -20.67 0.97
N PRO A 133 -22.82 -21.94 1.38
CA PRO A 133 -21.76 -22.40 2.27
C PRO A 133 -20.38 -22.11 1.65
N PRO A 134 -19.36 -21.76 2.47
CA PRO A 134 -17.98 -21.69 2.00
C PRO A 134 -17.50 -23.02 1.42
N SER A 135 -16.79 -22.94 0.30
CA SER A 135 -16.03 -24.02 -0.31
C SER A 135 -14.56 -23.63 -0.32
N CYS A 136 -13.67 -24.51 0.12
CA CYS A 136 -12.25 -24.20 0.24
C CYS A 136 -11.39 -25.28 -0.43
N THR A 137 -10.26 -24.86 -0.99
CA THR A 137 -9.24 -25.74 -1.59
C THR A 137 -8.49 -26.53 -0.50
N GLN A 138 -7.50 -27.33 -0.91
CA GLN A 138 -6.60 -27.96 0.05
C GLN A 138 -5.59 -26.95 0.58
N ALA A 139 -5.20 -27.10 1.86
CA ALA A 139 -4.26 -26.20 2.50
C ALA A 139 -2.84 -26.30 1.92
N GLU A 140 -2.36 -25.19 1.36
CA GLU A 140 -1.07 -25.07 0.69
C GLU A 140 -0.01 -24.44 1.60
N PRO A 141 1.26 -24.85 1.50
CA PRO A 141 2.33 -24.20 2.24
C PRO A 141 2.69 -22.85 1.58
N ASN A 142 2.30 -21.75 2.24
CA ASN A 142 2.76 -20.38 1.95
C ASN A 142 2.61 -19.95 0.47
N ILE A 143 1.38 -19.59 0.08
CA ILE A 143 0.98 -18.93 -1.16
C ILE A 143 1.67 -17.55 -1.27
N GLY A 144 1.96 -16.87 -0.16
CA GLY A 144 2.77 -15.64 -0.18
C GLY A 144 2.09 -14.49 -0.94
N ASN A 145 2.85 -13.70 -1.72
CA ASN A 145 2.27 -12.63 -2.52
C ASN A 145 1.45 -13.20 -3.68
N HIS A 146 0.17 -12.83 -3.73
CA HIS A 146 -0.80 -13.36 -4.68
C HIS A 146 -1.58 -12.24 -5.38
N PHE A 147 -2.09 -12.55 -6.57
CA PHE A 147 -2.90 -11.66 -7.40
C PHE A 147 -4.01 -12.45 -8.06
N MET A 148 -5.24 -11.94 -7.95
CA MET A 148 -6.40 -12.44 -8.69
C MET A 148 -6.61 -11.59 -9.94
N LEU A 149 -6.81 -12.23 -11.09
CA LEU A 149 -6.83 -11.58 -12.40
C LEU A 149 -7.95 -12.18 -13.26
N SER A 150 -8.83 -11.32 -13.78
CA SER A 150 -9.81 -11.73 -14.76
C SER A 150 -9.15 -12.09 -16.09
N THR A 151 -9.55 -13.23 -16.64
CA THR A 151 -9.11 -13.74 -17.94
C THR A 151 -10.32 -13.98 -18.85
N SER A 152 -10.09 -14.34 -20.12
CA SER A 152 -11.18 -14.74 -21.01
C SER A 152 -11.80 -16.10 -20.67
N GLU A 153 -11.10 -16.93 -19.89
CA GLU A 153 -11.52 -18.30 -19.56
C GLU A 153 -12.16 -18.37 -18.16
N GLY A 154 -11.79 -17.44 -17.27
CA GLY A 154 -12.30 -17.34 -15.89
C GLY A 154 -11.41 -16.43 -15.04
N GLU A 155 -11.28 -16.70 -13.76
CA GLU A 155 -10.37 -15.98 -12.87
C GLU A 155 -9.07 -16.74 -12.64
N MET A 156 -7.94 -16.04 -12.72
CA MET A 156 -6.63 -16.62 -12.45
C MET A 156 -6.15 -16.16 -11.07
N LEU A 157 -5.83 -17.09 -10.19
CA LEU A 157 -5.06 -16.82 -8.99
C LEU A 157 -3.59 -17.13 -9.26
N LEU A 158 -2.72 -16.13 -9.23
CA LEU A 158 -1.28 -16.23 -9.44
C LEU A 158 -0.54 -15.90 -8.14
N TRP A 159 0.47 -16.69 -7.77
CA TRP A 159 1.24 -16.44 -6.56
C TRP A 159 2.72 -16.83 -6.64
N SER A 160 3.50 -16.31 -5.71
CA SER A 160 4.94 -16.61 -5.57
C SER A 160 5.22 -17.77 -4.64
N GLY A 161 5.76 -18.86 -5.17
CA GLY A 161 6.36 -19.95 -4.40
C GLY A 161 7.89 -19.83 -4.27
N ASN A 162 8.50 -20.77 -3.54
CA ASN A 162 9.96 -20.82 -3.43
C ASN A 162 10.58 -21.54 -4.65
N GLY A 163 11.07 -20.75 -5.61
CA GLY A 163 11.72 -21.26 -6.83
C GLY A 163 10.78 -21.42 -8.03
N TYR A 164 9.52 -21.00 -7.90
CA TYR A 164 8.53 -20.99 -8.97
C TYR A 164 7.45 -19.94 -8.72
N TRP A 165 6.80 -19.50 -9.79
CA TRP A 165 5.48 -18.87 -9.72
C TRP A 165 4.45 -19.86 -10.26
N GLU A 166 3.31 -19.92 -9.60
CA GLU A 166 2.24 -20.88 -9.85
C GLU A 166 0.92 -20.16 -10.00
N TYR A 167 0.02 -20.77 -10.77
CA TYR A 167 -1.34 -20.29 -10.90
C TYR A 167 -2.36 -21.42 -10.95
N GLU A 168 -3.59 -21.09 -10.58
CA GLU A 168 -4.78 -21.89 -10.79
C GLU A 168 -5.83 -21.04 -11.54
N LEU A 169 -6.59 -21.68 -12.42
CA LEU A 169 -7.71 -21.08 -13.12
C LEU A 169 -9.00 -21.53 -12.47
N TYR A 170 -9.88 -20.58 -12.20
CA TYR A 170 -11.22 -20.82 -11.70
C TYR A 170 -12.21 -20.65 -12.85
N GLU A 171 -12.83 -21.77 -13.25
CA GLU A 171 -13.73 -21.85 -14.40
C GLU A 171 -14.92 -22.74 -14.07
N ASP A 172 -16.11 -22.39 -14.57
CA ASP A 172 -17.34 -23.18 -14.38
C ASP A 172 -17.64 -23.58 -12.92
N GLY A 173 -17.24 -22.74 -11.96
CA GLY A 173 -17.50 -22.95 -10.53
C GLY A 173 -16.43 -23.78 -9.80
N GLU A 174 -15.35 -24.20 -10.46
CA GLU A 174 -14.32 -25.07 -9.90
C GLU A 174 -12.90 -24.53 -10.16
N TRP A 175 -12.01 -24.74 -9.18
CA TRP A 175 -10.57 -24.51 -9.36
C TRP A 175 -9.96 -25.66 -10.18
N GLY A 176 -9.28 -25.30 -11.26
CA GLY A 176 -8.54 -26.21 -12.11
C GLY A 176 -7.25 -26.75 -11.47
N GLU A 177 -6.49 -27.53 -12.23
CA GLU A 177 -5.21 -28.04 -11.76
C GLU A 177 -4.15 -26.93 -11.69
N LYS A 178 -3.42 -26.90 -10.58
CA LYS A 178 -2.25 -26.04 -10.40
C LYS A 178 -1.24 -26.16 -11.54
N GLN A 179 -0.84 -25.03 -12.09
CA GLN A 179 0.16 -24.92 -13.14
C GLN A 179 1.37 -24.10 -12.66
N VAL A 180 2.56 -24.45 -13.13
CA VAL A 180 3.76 -23.63 -12.93
C VAL A 180 3.84 -22.63 -14.09
N LEU A 181 3.75 -21.34 -13.78
CA LEU A 181 3.94 -20.26 -14.75
C LEU A 181 5.41 -20.19 -15.20
N THR A 182 6.33 -20.24 -14.23
CA THR A 182 7.78 -20.25 -14.49
C THR A 182 8.57 -20.71 -13.27
N THR A 183 9.79 -21.21 -13.49
CA THR A 183 10.81 -21.35 -12.45
C THR A 183 11.52 -20.03 -12.18
N THR A 184 11.94 -19.81 -10.93
CA THR A 184 12.65 -18.61 -10.46
C THR A 184 13.94 -18.99 -9.70
N GLU A 185 14.90 -18.07 -9.61
CA GLU A 185 16.09 -18.24 -8.77
C GLU A 185 15.75 -17.92 -7.31
N GLY A 186 15.15 -18.87 -6.60
CA GLY A 186 14.66 -18.68 -5.23
C GLY A 186 13.34 -17.94 -5.17
N TYR A 187 13.04 -17.33 -4.01
CA TYR A 187 11.82 -16.55 -3.83
C TYR A 187 11.94 -15.19 -4.52
N GLN A 188 11.05 -14.92 -5.46
CA GLN A 188 10.92 -13.62 -6.12
C GLN A 188 9.52 -13.10 -5.82
N ARG A 189 9.47 -12.00 -5.06
CA ARG A 189 8.23 -11.38 -4.62
C ARG A 189 7.51 -10.74 -5.81
N LEU A 190 6.28 -11.15 -6.06
CA LEU A 190 5.40 -10.45 -7.00
C LEU A 190 5.03 -9.08 -6.45
N LEU A 191 5.17 -8.04 -7.28
CA LEU A 191 4.86 -6.65 -6.94
C LEU A 191 3.63 -6.13 -7.66
N GLY A 192 3.32 -6.70 -8.83
CA GLY A 192 2.13 -6.35 -9.57
C GLY A 192 1.98 -7.17 -10.84
N VAL A 193 0.74 -7.42 -11.23
CA VAL A 193 0.43 -8.28 -12.37
C VAL A 193 -0.72 -7.66 -13.18
N LYS A 194 -0.61 -7.66 -14.51
CA LYS A 194 -1.65 -7.12 -15.38
C LYS A 194 -1.71 -7.81 -16.74
N PHE A 195 -2.92 -8.13 -17.19
CA PHE A 195 -3.14 -8.48 -18.60
C PHE A 195 -3.22 -7.22 -19.48
N HIS A 196 -2.49 -7.23 -20.59
CA HIS A 196 -2.52 -6.18 -21.61
C HIS A 196 -2.28 -6.80 -22.99
N GLU A 197 -3.22 -6.60 -23.93
CA GLU A 197 -3.13 -7.10 -25.33
C GLU A 197 -2.77 -8.59 -25.44
N ASN A 198 -3.40 -9.44 -24.62
CA ASN A 198 -3.13 -10.90 -24.52
C ASN A 198 -1.75 -11.28 -23.93
N THR A 199 -1.06 -10.33 -23.33
CA THR A 199 0.20 -10.55 -22.63
C THR A 199 -0.03 -10.40 -21.13
N LEU A 200 0.39 -11.39 -20.35
CA LEU A 200 0.48 -11.28 -18.90
C LEU A 200 1.80 -10.61 -18.54
N TRP A 201 1.72 -9.42 -17.95
CA TRP A 201 2.86 -8.67 -17.45
C TRP A 201 3.01 -8.91 -15.96
N VAL A 202 4.17 -9.41 -15.55
CA VAL A 202 4.50 -9.69 -14.15
C VAL A 202 5.68 -8.83 -13.74
N PHE A 203 5.48 -7.99 -12.72
CA PHE A 203 6.51 -7.17 -12.08
C PHE A 203 6.89 -7.79 -10.75
N PHE A 204 8.19 -7.86 -10.48
CA PHE A 204 8.72 -8.59 -9.33
C PHE A 204 10.03 -8.02 -8.82
N GLU A 205 10.31 -8.30 -7.54
CA GLU A 205 11.53 -7.87 -6.87
C GLU A 205 12.66 -8.89 -7.07
N THR A 206 13.85 -8.42 -7.50
CA THR A 206 15.04 -9.26 -7.75
C THR A 206 16.19 -9.04 -6.77
N GLY A 207 16.09 -8.07 -5.86
CA GLY A 207 17.17 -7.63 -4.98
C GLY A 207 16.67 -6.62 -3.95
N SER A 208 17.55 -5.84 -3.32
CA SER A 208 17.19 -4.89 -2.26
C SER A 208 16.45 -3.63 -2.77
N SER A 209 15.29 -3.82 -3.41
CA SER A 209 14.41 -2.84 -4.09
C SER A 209 14.50 -2.78 -5.63
N ASP A 210 15.27 -3.66 -6.29
CA ASP A 210 15.28 -3.72 -7.76
C ASP A 210 13.99 -4.34 -8.30
N ILE A 211 13.37 -3.67 -9.25
CA ILE A 211 12.18 -4.17 -9.95
C ILE A 211 12.60 -4.69 -11.33
N SER A 212 12.16 -5.91 -11.63
CA SER A 212 12.24 -6.52 -12.94
C SER A 212 10.83 -6.84 -13.44
N TYR A 213 10.72 -7.11 -14.74
CA TYR A 213 9.47 -7.58 -15.33
C TYR A 213 9.69 -8.78 -16.25
N ARG A 214 8.61 -9.53 -16.45
CA ARG A 214 8.52 -10.60 -17.44
C ARG A 214 7.15 -10.53 -18.13
N ALA A 215 7.15 -10.70 -19.44
CA ALA A 215 5.97 -10.76 -20.26
C ALA A 215 5.73 -12.21 -20.71
N PHE A 216 4.49 -12.68 -20.58
CA PHE A 216 4.08 -14.01 -21.03
C PHE A 216 3.00 -13.87 -22.09
N THR A 217 3.26 -14.44 -23.26
CA THR A 217 2.31 -14.57 -24.36
C THR A 217 1.99 -16.04 -24.59
N ALA A 218 0.89 -16.35 -25.27
CA ALA A 218 0.48 -17.74 -25.51
C ALA A 218 1.60 -18.56 -26.17
N GLY A 219 2.19 -19.48 -25.42
CA GLY A 219 3.26 -20.38 -25.87
C GLY A 219 4.68 -19.80 -25.86
N GLU A 220 4.87 -18.53 -25.48
CA GLU A 220 6.18 -17.88 -25.43
C GLU A 220 6.34 -17.04 -24.16
N SER A 221 7.45 -17.24 -23.45
CA SER A 221 7.85 -16.39 -22.31
C SER A 221 9.05 -15.54 -22.67
N SER A 222 9.02 -14.27 -22.29
CA SER A 222 10.19 -13.40 -22.40
C SER A 222 11.24 -13.79 -21.35
N GLY A 223 12.49 -13.42 -21.60
CA GLY A 223 13.48 -13.35 -20.53
C GLY A 223 13.05 -12.37 -19.44
N SER A 224 13.67 -12.48 -18.26
CA SER A 224 13.59 -11.40 -17.26
C SER A 224 14.28 -10.16 -17.82
N GLU A 225 13.64 -9.01 -17.73
CA GLU A 225 14.23 -7.73 -18.08
C GLU A 225 14.23 -6.80 -16.86
N SER A 226 15.32 -6.06 -16.68
CA SER A 226 15.39 -5.05 -15.62
C SER A 226 14.43 -3.92 -15.94
N PHE A 227 13.55 -3.58 -15.00
CA PHE A 227 12.60 -2.49 -15.13
C PHE A 227 13.17 -1.20 -14.55
N LEU A 228 13.50 -1.24 -13.25
CA LEU A 228 13.99 -0.09 -12.50
C LEU A 228 14.86 -0.57 -11.34
N THR A 229 16.12 -0.16 -11.32
CA THR A 229 17.15 -0.66 -10.39
C THR A 229 17.78 0.43 -9.53
N GLU A 230 17.18 1.61 -9.50
CA GLU A 230 17.68 2.78 -8.77
C GLU A 230 16.50 3.53 -8.16
N GLY A 231 16.74 4.27 -7.08
CA GLY A 231 15.75 5.15 -6.45
C GLY A 231 14.78 4.48 -5.48
N PHE A 232 15.04 3.26 -4.99
CA PHE A 232 14.15 2.53 -4.07
C PHE A 232 12.69 2.49 -4.54
N PRO A 233 12.46 1.99 -5.76
CA PRO A 233 11.17 2.12 -6.39
C PRO A 233 10.09 1.27 -5.69
N TYR A 234 8.86 1.76 -5.71
CA TYR A 234 7.68 1.04 -5.24
C TYR A 234 6.55 1.18 -6.26
N ILE A 235 5.98 0.07 -6.72
CA ILE A 235 4.83 0.08 -7.65
C ILE A 235 3.58 0.43 -6.86
N TYR A 236 2.85 1.45 -7.31
CA TYR A 236 1.53 1.80 -6.78
C TYR A 236 0.38 1.30 -7.62
N SER A 237 0.51 1.34 -8.95
CA SER A 237 -0.60 0.92 -9.81
C SER A 237 -0.09 0.51 -11.18
N ILE A 238 -0.78 -0.47 -11.77
CA ILE A 238 -0.55 -0.93 -13.14
C ILE A 238 -1.90 -0.93 -13.85
N ILE A 239 -2.05 -0.07 -14.85
CA ILE A 239 -3.30 0.08 -15.59
C ILE A 239 -3.06 -0.09 -17.08
N SER A 240 -4.11 -0.49 -17.81
CA SER A 240 -4.13 -0.39 -19.26
C SER A 240 -5.04 0.77 -19.63
N TYR A 241 -4.47 1.78 -20.29
CA TYR A 241 -5.19 2.99 -20.69
C TYR A 241 -5.02 3.20 -22.19
N ARG A 242 -6.13 3.16 -22.95
CA ARG A 242 -6.17 3.41 -24.41
C ARG A 242 -5.12 2.65 -25.22
N GLY A 243 -4.86 1.38 -24.89
CA GLY A 243 -3.87 0.55 -25.58
C GLY A 243 -2.43 0.73 -25.10
N THR A 244 -2.21 1.46 -24.00
CA THR A 244 -0.89 1.61 -23.37
C THR A 244 -0.92 0.99 -21.98
N LEU A 245 0.10 0.22 -21.63
CA LEU A 245 0.32 -0.22 -20.26
C LEU A 245 1.05 0.88 -19.49
N MET A 246 0.44 1.40 -18.44
CA MET A 246 1.02 2.45 -17.59
C MET A 246 1.35 1.88 -16.21
N VAL A 247 2.55 2.19 -15.72
CA VAL A 247 3.02 1.78 -14.40
C VAL A 247 3.31 3.03 -13.58
N PHE A 248 2.58 3.19 -12.49
CA PHE A 248 2.73 4.29 -11.52
C PHE A 248 3.61 3.83 -10.36
N LEU A 249 4.59 4.65 -10.02
CA LEU A 249 5.69 4.30 -9.12
C LEU A 249 5.97 5.44 -8.14
N GLU A 250 6.32 5.10 -6.91
CA GLU A 250 7.16 5.96 -6.08
C GLU A 250 8.62 5.76 -6.49
N VAL A 251 9.36 6.86 -6.66
CA VAL A 251 10.81 6.82 -6.81
C VAL A 251 11.48 7.92 -6.01
N GLN A 252 12.64 7.64 -5.41
CA GLN A 252 13.49 8.68 -4.85
C GLN A 252 14.21 9.41 -5.98
N ASP A 253 13.92 10.70 -6.13
CA ASP A 253 14.49 11.54 -7.17
C ASP A 253 15.94 11.94 -6.82
N ALA A 254 16.84 11.82 -7.81
CA ALA A 254 18.23 12.25 -7.70
C ALA A 254 18.39 13.77 -7.50
N GLU A 255 17.52 14.58 -8.10
CA GLU A 255 17.63 16.04 -8.14
C GLU A 255 17.16 16.68 -6.82
N TYR A 256 16.05 16.20 -6.27
CA TYR A 256 15.38 16.82 -5.12
C TYR A 256 15.53 16.04 -3.81
N GLY A 257 16.08 14.82 -3.86
CA GLY A 257 16.35 13.99 -2.68
C GLY A 257 15.11 13.44 -1.96
N GLY A 258 13.90 13.81 -2.42
CA GLY A 258 12.61 13.36 -1.93
C GLY A 258 11.95 12.30 -2.83
N LYS A 259 10.82 11.77 -2.38
CA LYS A 259 9.98 10.82 -3.12
C LYS A 259 9.15 11.56 -4.17
N THR A 260 8.99 10.99 -5.34
CA THR A 260 8.24 11.53 -6.48
C THR A 260 7.27 10.48 -6.98
N LEU A 261 6.03 10.87 -7.29
CA LEU A 261 5.09 10.01 -7.98
C LEU A 261 5.41 10.11 -9.46
N ALA A 262 5.86 9.01 -10.04
CA ALA A 262 6.19 8.94 -11.45
C ALA A 262 5.32 7.92 -12.16
N TYR A 263 5.24 8.03 -13.48
CA TYR A 263 4.80 6.91 -14.30
C TYR A 263 5.75 6.67 -15.48
N THR A 264 5.71 5.45 -16.00
CA THR A 264 6.22 5.09 -17.31
C THR A 264 5.11 4.36 -18.08
N ALA A 265 5.14 4.49 -19.39
CA ALA A 265 4.18 3.89 -20.31
C ALA A 265 4.90 2.94 -21.28
N TYR A 266 4.26 1.83 -21.63
CA TYR A 266 4.71 0.90 -22.65
C TYR A 266 3.80 0.97 -23.87
N ASP A 267 4.39 1.35 -25.00
CA ASP A 267 3.79 1.33 -26.35
C ASP A 267 4.82 0.72 -27.33
N GLY A 268 5.20 -0.53 -27.05
CA GLY A 268 6.29 -1.25 -27.71
C GLY A 268 7.67 -1.03 -27.08
N GLU A 269 7.92 0.14 -26.49
CA GLU A 269 9.09 0.44 -25.65
C GLU A 269 8.65 1.23 -24.41
N TRP A 270 9.40 1.10 -23.31
CA TRP A 270 9.15 1.87 -22.09
C TRP A 270 9.54 3.34 -22.26
N SER A 271 8.62 4.24 -21.95
CA SER A 271 8.88 5.68 -21.93
C SER A 271 9.78 6.05 -20.75
N PRO A 272 10.52 7.18 -20.83
CA PRO A 272 11.19 7.72 -19.65
C PRO A 272 10.20 8.02 -18.52
N LEU A 273 10.64 7.88 -17.27
CA LEU A 273 9.82 8.23 -16.09
C LEU A 273 9.42 9.70 -16.12
N GLN A 274 8.12 9.97 -15.95
CA GLN A 274 7.55 11.31 -15.91
C GLN A 274 6.93 11.58 -14.54
N ALA A 275 7.20 12.74 -13.95
CA ALA A 275 6.66 13.13 -12.65
C ALA A 275 5.18 13.51 -12.78
N VAL A 276 4.30 12.73 -12.15
CA VAL A 276 2.90 13.08 -11.93
C VAL A 276 2.79 14.13 -10.82
N ALA A 277 3.56 13.95 -9.73
CA ALA A 277 3.64 14.85 -8.59
C ALA A 277 5.06 14.86 -8.01
N GLY A 278 5.55 16.05 -7.64
CA GLY A 278 6.88 16.25 -7.06
C GLY A 278 6.90 16.13 -5.53
N PRO A 279 8.10 16.11 -4.91
CA PRO A 279 8.23 16.08 -3.45
C PRO A 279 7.58 17.27 -2.74
N GLU A 280 7.46 18.41 -3.42
CA GLU A 280 6.79 19.61 -2.94
C GLU A 280 5.27 19.48 -2.87
N ASP A 281 4.69 18.55 -3.63
CA ASP A 281 3.26 18.25 -3.69
C ASP A 281 2.86 17.14 -2.70
N GLY A 282 3.81 16.74 -1.85
CA GLY A 282 3.65 15.90 -0.67
C GLY A 282 4.22 14.47 -0.77
N TYR A 283 4.28 13.78 0.37
CA TYR A 283 4.70 12.37 0.44
C TYR A 283 3.54 11.43 0.17
N LEU A 284 3.81 10.41 -0.64
CA LEU A 284 2.83 9.48 -1.16
C LEU A 284 2.45 8.45 -0.11
N SER A 285 1.14 8.23 0.03
CA SER A 285 0.62 6.99 0.59
C SER A 285 -0.61 6.56 -0.22
N ASN A 286 -0.46 5.36 -0.79
CA ASN A 286 -1.45 4.47 -1.37
C ASN A 286 -2.08 4.83 -2.73
N GLU A 287 -2.70 3.80 -3.31
CA GLU A 287 -2.74 3.39 -4.71
C GLU A 287 -4.01 3.78 -5.49
N PHE A 288 -4.18 4.93 -6.16
CA PHE A 288 -5.46 5.11 -6.88
C PHE A 288 -5.33 5.75 -8.26
N SER A 289 -5.30 4.87 -9.27
CA SER A 289 -5.59 5.23 -10.65
C SER A 289 -6.97 4.70 -11.02
N LEU A 290 -7.88 5.59 -11.43
CA LEU A 290 -9.24 5.26 -11.85
C LEU A 290 -9.41 5.66 -13.31
N ILE A 291 -9.90 4.75 -14.15
CA ILE A 291 -10.34 5.08 -15.50
C ILE A 291 -11.86 5.21 -15.44
N THR A 292 -12.37 6.40 -15.73
CA THR A 292 -13.80 6.68 -15.74
C THR A 292 -14.47 6.16 -17.01
N GLU A 293 -15.79 6.02 -17.01
CA GLU A 293 -16.57 5.54 -18.16
C GLU A 293 -16.38 6.41 -19.41
N ASP A 294 -16.16 7.71 -19.23
CA ASP A 294 -15.85 8.64 -20.32
C ASP A 294 -14.40 8.52 -20.85
N GLY A 295 -13.61 7.60 -20.30
CA GLY A 295 -12.27 7.26 -20.75
C GLY A 295 -11.19 8.24 -20.32
N ARG A 296 -11.44 9.06 -19.29
CA ARG A 296 -10.38 9.83 -18.61
C ARG A 296 -9.72 8.98 -17.53
N LEU A 297 -8.46 9.30 -17.23
CA LEU A 297 -7.70 8.67 -16.18
C LEU A 297 -7.49 9.66 -15.04
N PHE A 298 -7.98 9.32 -13.85
CA PHE A 298 -7.71 10.04 -12.62
C PHE A 298 -6.60 9.34 -11.86
N VAL A 299 -5.66 10.11 -11.32
CA VAL A 299 -4.63 9.62 -10.42
C VAL A 299 -4.73 10.42 -9.13
N PHE A 300 -5.01 9.74 -8.02
CA PHE A 300 -5.11 10.33 -6.69
C PHE A 300 -3.90 9.95 -5.85
N TRP A 301 -3.51 10.84 -4.95
CA TRP A 301 -2.49 10.56 -3.96
C TRP A 301 -2.71 11.40 -2.70
N SER A 302 -2.30 10.84 -1.57
CA SER A 302 -2.16 11.59 -0.33
C SER A 302 -0.90 12.43 -0.41
N GLY A 303 -0.97 13.74 -0.13
CA GLY A 303 0.19 14.63 -0.12
C GLY A 303 0.39 15.26 1.25
N SER A 304 1.50 14.96 1.92
CA SER A 304 1.87 15.62 3.18
C SER A 304 2.52 17.00 2.97
N GLU A 305 2.21 18.00 3.79
CA GLU A 305 2.96 19.26 3.73
C GLU A 305 4.46 19.09 4.08
N LYS A 306 5.31 19.97 3.54
CA LYS A 306 6.76 20.07 3.82
C LYS A 306 7.13 20.09 5.31
N ASN A 307 6.18 20.40 6.19
CA ASN A 307 6.37 20.54 7.63
C ASN A 307 6.00 19.29 8.44
N GLY A 308 5.54 18.21 7.80
CA GLY A 308 5.18 16.95 8.46
C GLY A 308 3.79 16.93 9.11
N ASN A 309 2.93 17.90 8.79
CA ASN A 309 1.51 18.00 9.20
C ASN A 309 0.61 17.72 7.96
N PRO A 310 -0.72 17.56 8.15
CA PRO A 310 -1.57 16.50 7.59
C PRO A 310 -1.63 16.37 6.06
N ALA A 311 -2.09 15.19 5.61
CA ALA A 311 -2.15 14.82 4.21
C ALA A 311 -3.49 15.24 3.57
N ASP A 312 -3.45 16.22 2.66
CA ASP A 312 -4.56 16.52 1.77
C ASP A 312 -4.63 15.43 0.68
N LEU A 313 -5.85 15.18 0.16
CA LEU A 313 -6.03 14.32 -1.00
C LEU A 313 -5.89 15.16 -2.27
N TYR A 314 -4.92 14.81 -3.10
CA TYR A 314 -4.64 15.45 -4.37
C TYR A 314 -4.97 14.53 -5.53
N TYR A 315 -5.18 15.12 -6.70
CA TYR A 315 -5.38 14.37 -7.93
C TYR A 315 -4.96 15.12 -9.19
N ARG A 316 -4.82 14.33 -10.27
CA ARG A 316 -4.66 14.78 -11.64
C ARG A 316 -5.56 13.98 -12.56
N ILE A 317 -5.92 14.60 -13.68
CA ILE A 317 -6.71 14.00 -14.75
C ILE A 317 -5.83 13.90 -16.00
N TYR A 318 -5.92 12.79 -16.70
CA TYR A 318 -5.31 12.55 -18.00
C TYR A 318 -6.37 12.17 -19.03
N ASP A 319 -6.47 12.95 -20.10
CA ASP A 319 -7.41 12.74 -21.21
C ASP A 319 -6.72 12.77 -22.60
N GLY A 320 -5.39 12.84 -22.57
CA GLY A 320 -4.52 13.17 -23.71
C GLY A 320 -3.44 14.18 -23.30
N ALA A 321 -3.75 15.04 -22.32
CA ALA A 321 -2.78 15.84 -21.59
C ALA A 321 -3.03 15.72 -20.08
N TRP A 322 -2.00 15.95 -19.27
CA TRP A 322 -2.15 15.99 -17.82
C TRP A 322 -2.72 17.34 -17.40
N SER A 323 -3.69 17.32 -16.50
CA SER A 323 -4.16 18.52 -15.81
C SER A 323 -3.10 19.08 -14.86
N GLN A 324 -3.33 20.28 -14.34
CA GLN A 324 -2.64 20.73 -13.13
C GLN A 324 -3.01 19.84 -11.93
N ILE A 325 -2.26 20.00 -10.84
CA ILE A 325 -2.56 19.32 -9.57
C ILE A 325 -3.76 20.00 -8.94
N TYR A 326 -4.75 19.19 -8.57
CA TYR A 326 -5.90 19.64 -7.81
C TYR A 326 -5.85 19.10 -6.40
N ARG A 327 -6.33 19.90 -5.46
CA ARG A 327 -6.64 19.45 -4.11
C ARG A 327 -8.13 19.15 -4.03
N LEU A 328 -8.49 17.95 -3.59
CA LEU A 328 -9.87 17.52 -3.50
C LEU A 328 -10.55 17.97 -2.20
N MET A 329 -9.83 17.93 -1.10
CA MET A 329 -10.36 18.26 0.22
C MET A 329 -9.30 18.88 1.11
N ASP A 330 -9.73 19.84 1.94
CA ASP A 330 -9.05 20.22 3.18
C ASP A 330 -9.42 19.14 4.21
N THR A 331 -8.68 18.03 4.24
CA THR A 331 -8.96 16.92 5.17
C THR A 331 -8.68 17.39 6.61
N PRO A 332 -9.43 16.92 7.64
CA PRO A 332 -9.12 17.24 9.02
C PRO A 332 -7.67 16.86 9.38
N ASP A 333 -7.13 17.54 10.39
CA ASP A 333 -5.76 17.34 10.86
C ASP A 333 -5.47 15.86 11.14
N LEU A 334 -4.78 15.23 10.19
CA LEU A 334 -4.01 13.99 10.23
C LEU A 334 -4.79 12.77 9.69
N TRP A 335 -4.26 12.18 8.62
CA TRP A 335 -4.86 11.08 7.86
C TRP A 335 -3.99 9.80 7.91
N GLU A 336 -4.60 8.62 7.86
CA GLU A 336 -3.91 7.31 7.87
C GLU A 336 -4.08 6.59 6.52
N SER A 337 -3.16 6.94 5.63
CA SER A 337 -2.62 6.22 4.47
C SER A 337 -3.53 5.54 3.43
N SER A 338 -4.77 5.13 3.67
CA SER A 338 -5.52 4.30 2.69
C SER A 338 -6.75 5.04 2.16
N CYS A 339 -6.93 5.11 0.85
CA CYS A 339 -8.01 5.87 0.22
C CYS A 339 -8.59 5.23 -1.05
N THR A 340 -9.63 4.41 -1.03
CA THR A 340 -10.12 3.84 -2.29
C THR A 340 -11.03 4.80 -3.06
N VAL A 341 -10.98 4.76 -4.40
CA VAL A 341 -11.85 5.58 -5.26
C VAL A 341 -12.47 4.73 -6.35
N THR A 342 -13.80 4.81 -6.50
CA THR A 342 -14.58 4.09 -7.52
C THR A 342 -15.63 5.03 -8.12
N GLU A 343 -15.91 4.91 -9.41
CA GLU A 343 -17.01 5.63 -10.07
C GLU A 343 -18.36 4.92 -9.80
N TYR A 344 -19.37 5.70 -9.43
CA TYR A 344 -20.73 5.25 -9.14
C TYR A 344 -21.75 6.34 -9.48
N ASP A 345 -22.70 6.07 -10.38
CA ASP A 345 -23.75 7.01 -10.82
C ASP A 345 -23.20 8.41 -11.19
N ASP A 346 -22.26 8.48 -12.15
CA ASP A 346 -21.59 9.70 -12.61
C ASP A 346 -20.86 10.50 -11.49
N ARG A 347 -20.61 9.85 -10.35
CA ARG A 347 -19.92 10.42 -9.18
C ARG A 347 -18.77 9.53 -8.75
N LEU A 348 -17.88 10.06 -7.93
CA LEU A 348 -16.79 9.31 -7.32
C LEU A 348 -17.14 8.99 -5.87
N MET A 349 -17.13 7.71 -5.53
CA MET A 349 -17.15 7.22 -4.16
C MET A 349 -15.72 7.12 -3.65
N ILE A 350 -15.41 7.85 -2.58
CA ILE A 350 -14.08 7.96 -1.99
C ILE A 350 -14.13 7.45 -0.57
N LEU A 351 -13.46 6.34 -0.30
CA LEU A 351 -13.35 5.80 1.07
C LEU A 351 -12.04 6.22 1.69
N TRP A 352 -12.07 6.74 2.91
CA TRP A 352 -10.89 7.28 3.56
C TRP A 352 -10.95 7.15 5.08
N ARG A 353 -9.80 6.96 5.75
CA ARG A 353 -9.74 6.80 7.21
C ARG A 353 -8.99 7.92 7.92
N GLU A 354 -9.68 8.68 8.77
CA GLU A 354 -9.08 9.73 9.60
C GLU A 354 -8.05 9.12 10.58
N LYS A 355 -6.87 9.73 10.77
CA LYS A 355 -5.79 9.14 11.58
C LYS A 355 -6.07 9.16 13.08
N ASP A 356 -6.65 10.25 13.56
CA ASP A 356 -6.78 10.49 14.99
C ASP A 356 -7.98 9.74 15.58
N SER A 357 -9.09 9.67 14.84
CA SER A 357 -10.28 8.90 15.23
C SER A 357 -10.25 7.45 14.72
N HIS A 358 -9.41 7.15 13.72
CA HIS A 358 -9.44 5.91 12.95
C HIS A 358 -10.82 5.59 12.33
N HIS A 359 -11.74 6.56 12.27
CA HIS A 359 -13.02 6.36 11.61
C HIS A 359 -12.84 6.26 10.10
N LEU A 360 -13.53 5.30 9.48
CA LEU A 360 -13.66 5.19 8.04
C LEU A 360 -14.86 6.04 7.58
N TYR A 361 -14.62 6.82 6.53
CA TYR A 361 -15.59 7.70 5.90
C TYR A 361 -15.78 7.30 4.44
N ALA A 362 -16.99 7.54 3.94
CA ALA A 362 -17.32 7.49 2.52
C ALA A 362 -17.75 8.89 2.08
N SER A 363 -17.05 9.46 1.10
CA SER A 363 -17.35 10.75 0.51
C SER A 363 -17.80 10.57 -0.94
N LEU A 364 -18.92 11.19 -1.29
CA LEU A 364 -19.38 11.29 -2.67
C LEU A 364 -18.93 12.61 -3.27
N ALA A 365 -18.27 12.55 -4.42
CA ALA A 365 -17.84 13.72 -5.16
C ALA A 365 -18.43 13.73 -6.58
N HIS A 366 -18.84 14.89 -7.06
CA HIS A 366 -19.31 15.08 -8.43
C HIS A 366 -18.41 16.06 -9.19
N GLU A 367 -18.51 16.02 -10.51
CA GLU A 367 -17.91 17.04 -11.36
C GLU A 367 -18.74 18.33 -11.38
N THR A 368 -18.12 19.43 -11.02
CA THR A 368 -18.71 20.77 -10.97
C THR A 368 -19.00 21.38 -12.34
N GLY A 369 -18.59 20.70 -13.43
CA GLY A 369 -18.65 21.22 -14.80
C GLY A 369 -17.59 22.29 -15.11
N ILE A 370 -16.69 22.57 -14.16
CA ILE A 370 -15.50 23.41 -14.41
C ILE A 370 -14.55 22.61 -15.30
N PRO A 371 -14.15 23.12 -16.48
CA PRO A 371 -13.17 22.44 -17.31
C PRO A 371 -11.83 22.36 -16.56
N HIS A 372 -11.15 21.22 -16.67
CA HIS A 372 -9.82 21.11 -16.10
C HIS A 372 -8.82 21.95 -16.93
N GLU A 373 -7.82 22.50 -16.25
CA GLU A 373 -6.77 23.31 -16.83
C GLU A 373 -5.58 22.39 -17.15
N SER A 374 -5.04 22.53 -18.36
CA SER A 374 -3.83 21.81 -18.74
C SER A 374 -2.69 22.16 -17.80
N GLY A 375 -2.04 21.14 -17.23
CA GLY A 375 -0.85 21.31 -16.42
C GLY A 375 0.37 21.68 -17.27
N GLU A 376 1.46 22.03 -16.59
CA GLU A 376 2.75 22.13 -17.26
C GLU A 376 3.18 20.76 -17.82
N THR A 377 4.05 20.77 -18.83
CA THR A 377 4.66 19.54 -19.32
C THR A 377 5.35 18.83 -18.18
N LEU A 378 5.11 17.53 -18.06
CA LEU A 378 5.68 16.75 -16.98
C LEU A 378 7.21 16.77 -17.06
N ARG A 379 7.83 16.90 -15.90
CA ARG A 379 9.27 16.80 -15.78
C ARG A 379 9.67 15.33 -15.86
N GLN A 380 10.74 15.05 -16.59
CA GLN A 380 11.38 13.74 -16.57
C GLN A 380 12.07 13.50 -15.22
N VAL A 381 11.85 12.33 -14.63
CA VAL A 381 12.45 11.92 -13.35
C VAL A 381 13.71 11.09 -13.62
N PHE A 382 14.76 11.39 -12.86
CA PHE A 382 15.98 10.59 -12.83
C PHE A 382 16.11 9.95 -11.44
N PRO A 383 15.98 8.61 -11.34
CA PRO A 383 16.10 7.91 -10.07
C PRO A 383 17.45 8.16 -9.40
N ARG A 384 17.44 8.25 -8.07
CA ARG A 384 18.65 8.42 -7.28
C ARG A 384 19.48 7.13 -7.32
N LYS A 385 20.72 7.25 -7.76
CA LYS A 385 21.71 6.17 -7.64
C LYS A 385 21.87 5.73 -6.20
N GLU A 386 21.78 4.42 -5.97
CA GLU A 386 22.07 3.87 -4.66
C GLU A 386 23.52 4.20 -4.25
N PRO A 387 23.75 4.62 -3.00
CA PRO A 387 25.11 4.74 -2.50
C PRO A 387 25.77 3.36 -2.57
N PRO A 388 27.05 3.27 -2.99
CA PRO A 388 27.76 2.00 -3.00
C PRO A 388 27.68 1.37 -1.61
N GLU A 389 27.48 0.04 -1.56
CA GLU A 389 27.43 -0.67 -0.29
C GLU A 389 28.59 -0.21 0.61
N PRO A 390 28.31 0.12 1.88
CA PRO A 390 29.38 0.51 2.77
C PRO A 390 30.39 -0.61 2.77
N VAL A 391 31.61 -0.32 2.28
CA VAL A 391 32.73 -1.26 2.35
C VAL A 391 32.76 -1.71 3.80
N ARG A 392 32.47 -3.00 4.04
CA ARG A 392 32.55 -3.63 5.36
C ARG A 392 34.01 -3.56 5.78
N SER A 393 34.46 -2.40 6.21
CA SER A 393 35.73 -2.25 6.87
C SER A 393 35.57 -3.01 8.17
N SER A 394 36.25 -4.13 8.27
CA SER A 394 36.41 -4.95 9.48
C SER A 394 37.12 -4.20 10.63
N LEU A 395 37.18 -2.86 10.55
CA LEU A 395 38.04 -1.99 11.31
C LEU A 395 37.19 -1.05 12.18
N ARG A 396 36.61 -1.60 13.25
CA ARG A 396 36.41 -0.82 14.49
C ARG A 396 36.16 -1.68 15.72
N ILE A 397 35.58 -2.88 15.60
CA ILE A 397 35.29 -3.72 16.77
C ILE A 397 36.58 -4.28 17.41
N GLU A 398 37.61 -4.64 16.63
CA GLU A 398 38.89 -5.13 17.19
C GLU A 398 39.59 -4.11 18.10
N LYS A 399 39.48 -2.81 17.80
CA LYS A 399 40.09 -1.74 18.60
C LYS A 399 39.46 -1.58 19.99
N TYR A 400 38.19 -1.98 20.13
CA TYR A 400 37.47 -1.90 21.40
C TYR A 400 37.43 -3.24 22.15
N MET A 401 37.52 -4.37 21.44
CA MET A 401 37.51 -5.70 22.04
C MET A 401 38.71 -5.96 22.96
N ALA A 402 39.92 -5.55 22.56
CA ALA A 402 41.12 -5.74 23.38
C ALA A 402 41.06 -4.98 24.72
N PRO A 403 40.79 -3.66 24.76
CA PRO A 403 40.64 -2.95 26.03
C PRO A 403 39.42 -3.44 26.85
N LEU A 404 38.31 -3.81 26.21
CA LEU A 404 37.13 -4.37 26.90
C LEU A 404 37.47 -5.70 27.59
N LEU A 405 38.19 -6.61 26.92
CA LEU A 405 38.67 -7.87 27.48
C LEU A 405 39.65 -7.63 28.64
N ILE A 406 40.54 -6.64 28.54
CA ILE A 406 41.45 -6.28 29.64
C ILE A 406 40.65 -5.81 30.86
N VAL A 407 39.64 -4.95 30.67
CA VAL A 407 38.77 -4.47 31.77
C VAL A 407 38.03 -5.64 32.42
N ILE A 408 37.39 -6.50 31.63
CA ILE A 408 36.68 -7.69 32.14
C ILE A 408 37.63 -8.60 32.93
N THR A 409 38.83 -8.86 32.39
CA THR A 409 39.81 -9.74 33.05
C THR A 409 40.29 -9.15 34.38
N LEU A 410 40.56 -7.85 34.44
CA LEU A 410 40.94 -7.17 35.68
C LEU A 410 39.81 -7.19 36.72
N SER A 411 38.56 -6.99 36.29
CA SER A 411 37.40 -7.09 37.17
C SER A 411 37.24 -8.48 37.79
N VAL A 412 37.43 -9.54 36.99
CA VAL A 412 37.37 -10.93 37.47
C VAL A 412 38.50 -11.24 38.44
N ILE A 413 39.74 -10.81 38.16
CA ILE A 413 40.88 -10.98 39.08
C ILE A 413 40.64 -10.25 40.40
N GLY A 414 40.07 -9.04 40.34
CA GLY A 414 39.67 -8.27 41.53
C GLY A 414 38.64 -9.00 42.38
N LEU A 415 37.59 -9.55 41.76
CA LEU A 415 36.54 -10.33 42.41
C LEU A 415 37.09 -11.59 43.09
N ILE A 416 37.95 -12.36 42.40
CA ILE A 416 38.61 -13.54 42.96
C ILE A 416 39.50 -13.16 44.16
N SER A 417 40.18 -12.02 44.09
CA SER A 417 41.07 -11.55 45.16
C SER A 417 40.28 -11.14 46.41
N ILE A 418 39.10 -10.53 46.23
CA ILE A 418 38.17 -10.20 47.32
C ILE A 418 37.59 -11.49 47.94
N MET A 419 37.20 -12.46 47.12
CA MET A 419 36.69 -13.75 47.59
C MET A 419 37.75 -14.56 48.35
N LYS A 420 39.02 -14.52 47.93
CA LYS A 420 40.13 -15.17 48.68
C LYS A 420 40.47 -14.49 50.00
N ARG A 421 40.22 -13.18 50.14
CA ARG A 421 40.39 -12.46 51.42
C ARG A 421 39.26 -12.74 52.42
N LYS A 422 38.09 -13.18 51.97
CA LYS A 422 37.03 -13.72 52.83
C LYS A 422 37.23 -15.22 53.08
N LYS A 423 38.35 -15.61 53.69
CA LYS A 423 38.37 -16.88 54.43
C LYS A 423 37.67 -16.64 55.77
N PRO A 424 36.58 -17.35 56.08
CA PRO A 424 35.90 -17.22 57.36
C PRO A 424 36.83 -17.71 58.46
N ASP A 425 37.02 -16.86 59.47
CA ASP A 425 37.70 -17.15 60.72
C ASP A 425 36.88 -18.20 61.49
N GLN A 426 37.10 -19.47 61.17
CA GLN A 426 36.57 -20.59 61.94
C GLN A 426 37.42 -20.74 63.21
N SER A 427 37.11 -19.92 64.20
CA SER A 427 37.55 -20.15 65.57
C SER A 427 37.04 -21.53 66.05
N PRO A 428 37.92 -22.39 66.60
CA PRO A 428 37.53 -23.73 67.02
C PRO A 428 36.76 -23.68 68.35
N LYS A 429 35.48 -24.06 68.33
CA LYS A 429 34.70 -24.34 69.54
C LYS A 429 35.33 -25.52 70.29
N LYS A 430 35.90 -25.21 71.46
CA LYS A 430 36.40 -26.16 72.46
C LYS A 430 35.28 -27.14 72.86
N ARG A 431 35.61 -28.42 72.75
CA ARG A 431 34.86 -29.58 73.25
C ARG A 431 35.14 -29.71 74.75
N GLN A 432 34.17 -29.43 75.62
CA GLN A 432 34.22 -29.92 77.00
C GLN A 432 33.61 -31.33 77.01
N LYS A 433 34.40 -32.30 77.49
CA LYS A 433 33.98 -33.68 77.79
C LYS A 433 33.42 -33.70 79.21
N LYS A 434 32.34 -34.49 79.37
CA LYS A 434 31.80 -35.19 80.54
C LYS A 434 32.07 -34.61 81.93
#